data_AF-A0AB32V6I4-F1
#
_entry.id   AF-A0AB32V6I4-F1
#
_cell.length_a   1.000
_cell.length_b   1.000
_cell.length_c   1.000
_cell.angle_alpha   90.00
_cell.angle_beta   90.00
_cell.angle_gamma   90.00
#
_symmetry.space_group_name_H-M   'P 1'
#
loop_
_entity.id
_entity.type
_entity.pdbx_description
1 polymer ?
#
loop_
_entity_poly.entity_id
_entity_poly.type
_entity_poly.pdbx_seq_one_letter_code
_entity_poly.pdbx_strand_id
1 'polypeptide(L)'
;MRLLFSSSPNPIKTLFHLARSHHRVYSSPPPPPRRSSNPMAIPSKSAVAAGFPSEEGLARKFWLEFRRESLLSLYSPFALCLASGTLKIDTFRHYIAQDVHFLKAFAQAYELAEDCADDDDAKLAISKLRKSVLDELKMHDSFVKEWSSDIVKESTVNSATVKYTEFLLATASGKVEGLKAAGKLATPFEKTKIAAYTLGAMTPCMALYAYLGKEFKALLGPNERDHPYKKWIENYSSEGFQASSLQTEDLLDKLSVSLTGEELDIIEKLYHQAMKLEIEFFYAQPLTQPTVAPLTREHDPAQDRLMIFSDFDLTCTVVDSSAILAEIAILRAPKSDQNQPESQIARMSSPELRSTWSLLSGQYTEEYEQCIESILPSEKVEFNYEALHKALEQLSDFEKKANSRVIESGVLKGLNLEDIKRAGELLILQSGCIDFFQKIIKNENLNANIHVLSYCWCADLIRAAFSSGGVDDLTIHANEFSFEESVSTGEIVRKVESPIDKIQAFNDILQDCGNDRKNLTVYIGDSVGDLLCLLKADIGIVIGGSSTSLRRVARRYGISFVPLYPALVKKQKEYAEGSPCIWKGQSGILYTASSWDDIHAFVLGW
;
A
#
# COMPACT_ATOMS: atom_id res chain seq x y z
N MET A 1 15.43 8.35 13.53
CA MET A 1 16.30 9.34 12.84
C MET A 1 16.99 8.85 11.53
N ARG A 2 16.65 7.69 10.93
CA ARG A 2 17.53 7.05 9.92
C ARG A 2 17.64 7.68 8.53
N LEU A 3 16.67 8.48 8.07
CA LEU A 3 16.54 8.83 6.64
C LEU A 3 17.06 10.22 6.24
N LEU A 4 17.67 11.00 7.15
CA LEU A 4 18.07 12.39 6.87
C LEU A 4 19.40 12.56 6.14
N PHE A 5 20.16 11.48 5.88
CA PHE A 5 21.53 11.57 5.34
C PHE A 5 21.84 10.69 4.10
N SER A 6 20.85 10.06 3.47
CA SER A 6 21.04 9.43 2.15
C SER A 6 20.87 10.47 1.02
N SER A 7 21.92 10.72 0.26
CA SER A 7 22.08 11.82 -0.70
C SER A 7 20.99 11.91 -1.81
N SER A 8 19.97 12.75 -1.61
CA SER A 8 19.10 13.29 -2.68
C SER A 8 18.31 14.54 -2.22
N PRO A 9 17.80 15.38 -3.14
CA PRO A 9 17.41 16.75 -2.79
C PRO A 9 16.04 16.89 -2.12
N ASN A 10 16.06 17.26 -0.82
CA ASN A 10 15.05 18.05 -0.10
C ASN A 10 13.57 17.92 -0.55
N PRO A 11 12.82 16.90 -0.09
CA PRO A 11 11.38 16.74 -0.39
C PRO A 11 10.46 17.78 0.29
N ILE A 12 10.99 18.58 1.22
CA ILE A 12 10.21 19.43 2.14
C ILE A 12 9.60 20.69 1.47
N LYS A 13 10.03 21.08 0.27
CA LYS A 13 9.55 22.32 -0.40
C LYS A 13 8.06 22.29 -0.79
N THR A 14 7.46 21.12 -0.98
CA THR A 14 6.10 20.98 -1.55
C THR A 14 5.00 21.41 -0.57
N LEU A 15 5.23 21.35 0.75
CA LEU A 15 4.25 21.73 1.78
C LEU A 15 4.00 23.24 1.92
N PHE A 16 4.90 24.11 1.43
CA PHE A 16 4.98 25.50 1.90
C PHE A 16 4.33 26.58 1.03
N HIS A 17 3.74 26.24 -0.13
CA HIS A 17 3.19 27.25 -1.05
C HIS A 17 1.78 27.78 -0.70
N LEU A 18 1.07 27.18 0.27
CA LEU A 18 -0.32 27.52 0.58
C LEU A 18 -0.53 28.50 1.76
N ALA A 19 0.52 28.87 2.50
CA ALA A 19 0.39 29.52 3.81
C ALA A 19 0.69 31.04 3.87
N ARG A 20 0.87 31.75 2.74
CA ARG A 20 1.25 33.18 2.74
C ARG A 20 0.55 34.04 1.68
N SER A 21 -0.64 34.52 1.99
CA SER A 21 -1.20 35.73 1.33
C SER A 21 -2.23 36.44 2.21
N HIS A 22 -1.85 37.52 2.92
CA HIS A 22 -2.68 38.71 3.20
C HIS A 22 -1.90 39.81 3.95
N HIS A 23 -1.45 40.85 3.23
CA HIS A 23 -1.82 42.28 3.43
C HIS A 23 -0.94 43.22 2.58
N ARG A 24 -1.39 44.46 2.39
CA ARG A 24 -0.92 45.49 1.42
C ARG A 24 -0.65 46.80 2.17
N VAL A 25 0.13 47.73 1.57
CA VAL A 25 -0.28 49.12 1.17
C VAL A 25 0.94 50.05 0.89
N TYR A 26 0.90 50.71 -0.29
CA TYR A 26 1.45 51.99 -0.81
C TYR A 26 2.46 52.84 0.03
N SER A 27 3.40 53.64 -0.55
CA SER A 27 3.21 54.66 -1.64
C SER A 27 4.53 55.07 -2.38
N SER A 28 4.44 55.83 -3.48
CA SER A 28 5.54 56.30 -4.40
C SER A 28 5.52 57.86 -4.56
N PRO A 29 6.06 58.58 -5.60
CA PRO A 29 7.08 58.36 -6.68
C PRO A 29 8.05 59.61 -6.90
N PRO A 30 8.43 60.12 -8.12
CA PRO A 30 9.52 59.76 -9.08
C PRO A 30 10.36 61.02 -9.59
N PRO A 31 10.84 61.23 -10.87
CA PRO A 31 11.29 60.42 -12.06
C PRO A 31 12.68 60.91 -12.66
N PRO A 32 13.05 60.74 -13.97
CA PRO A 32 13.56 59.55 -14.70
C PRO A 32 14.78 59.94 -15.63
N PRO A 33 15.03 59.39 -16.86
CA PRO A 33 14.68 58.13 -17.56
C PRO A 33 15.96 57.38 -18.07
N ARG A 34 16.03 56.37 -18.96
CA ARG A 34 15.16 55.56 -19.88
C ARG A 34 15.52 54.05 -19.65
N ARG A 35 15.03 52.98 -20.31
CA ARG A 35 14.27 52.69 -21.55
C ARG A 35 13.18 51.63 -21.29
N SER A 36 12.31 51.41 -22.28
CA SER A 36 10.97 50.80 -22.20
C SER A 36 10.86 49.29 -22.47
N SER A 37 9.98 48.60 -21.74
CA SER A 37 8.94 47.71 -22.29
C SER A 37 7.80 47.54 -21.25
N ASN A 38 6.55 47.34 -21.70
CA ASN A 38 5.34 47.43 -20.85
C ASN A 38 4.70 46.04 -20.54
N PRO A 39 3.81 45.92 -19.53
CA PRO A 39 3.44 44.62 -18.96
C PRO A 39 1.94 44.22 -19.01
N MET A 40 1.67 43.02 -18.48
CA MET A 40 0.41 42.45 -17.96
C MET A 40 -0.69 41.92 -18.90
N ALA A 41 -0.97 40.62 -18.73
CA ALA A 41 -2.31 40.06 -18.59
C ALA A 41 -2.31 39.04 -17.43
N ILE A 42 -3.42 38.91 -16.69
CA ILE A 42 -3.55 38.02 -15.51
C ILE A 42 -4.30 36.75 -15.92
N PRO A 43 -3.80 35.54 -15.66
CA PRO A 43 -4.60 34.32 -15.73
C PRO A 43 -5.35 34.09 -14.40
N SER A 44 -6.62 33.69 -14.53
CA SER A 44 -7.48 33.26 -13.42
C SER A 44 -7.07 31.88 -12.88
N LYS A 45 -7.58 31.53 -11.68
CA LYS A 45 -7.40 30.21 -11.06
C LYS A 45 -8.08 29.10 -11.88
N SER A 46 -7.41 28.54 -12.87
CA SER A 46 -7.63 27.17 -13.37
C SER A 46 -6.55 26.77 -14.40
N ALA A 47 -5.32 26.48 -13.94
CA ALA A 47 -4.25 25.91 -14.77
C ALA A 47 -3.05 25.43 -13.90
N VAL A 48 -3.19 24.27 -13.25
CA VAL A 48 -2.04 23.50 -12.74
C VAL A 48 -2.20 22.04 -13.17
N ALA A 49 -2.28 21.86 -14.49
CA ALA A 49 -2.31 20.56 -15.16
C ALA A 49 -1.63 20.72 -16.54
N ALA A 50 -0.33 20.98 -16.49
CA ALA A 50 0.57 20.98 -17.64
C ALA A 50 1.89 20.35 -17.19
N GLY A 51 1.80 19.07 -16.80
CA GLY A 51 2.97 18.25 -16.52
C GLY A 51 3.78 18.04 -17.80
N PHE A 52 5.10 17.97 -17.65
CA PHE A 52 5.96 17.43 -18.70
C PHE A 52 5.47 16.01 -19.05
N PRO A 53 5.47 15.59 -20.32
CA PRO A 53 5.21 14.20 -20.64
C PRO A 53 6.32 13.35 -20.03
N SER A 54 5.96 12.52 -19.05
CA SER A 54 6.79 11.39 -18.63
C SER A 54 6.99 10.45 -19.83
N GLU A 55 8.15 9.82 -19.94
CA GLU A 55 8.43 8.80 -20.97
C GLU A 55 7.63 7.48 -20.77
N GLU A 56 6.66 7.48 -19.86
CA GLU A 56 5.78 6.34 -19.56
C GLU A 56 4.41 6.52 -20.24
N GLY A 57 3.95 5.47 -20.91
CA GLY A 57 2.67 5.41 -21.62
C GLY A 57 1.43 5.47 -20.71
N LEU A 58 0.26 5.73 -21.32
CA LEU A 58 -1.01 5.89 -20.60
C LEU A 58 -1.44 4.57 -19.94
N ALA A 59 -1.37 3.46 -20.67
CA ALA A 59 -1.67 2.13 -20.14
C ALA A 59 -0.76 1.77 -18.94
N ARG A 60 0.52 2.19 -19.00
CA ARG A 60 1.49 2.01 -17.93
C ARG A 60 1.16 2.88 -16.71
N LYS A 61 0.74 4.14 -16.90
CA LYS A 61 0.23 5.01 -15.81
C LYS A 61 -0.92 4.30 -15.09
N PHE A 62 -1.95 3.86 -15.81
CA PHE A 62 -3.12 3.21 -15.20
C PHE A 62 -2.78 1.90 -14.50
N TRP A 63 -1.87 1.08 -15.03
CA TRP A 63 -1.41 -0.14 -14.35
C TRP A 63 -0.71 0.16 -13.00
N LEU A 64 0.06 1.25 -12.92
CA LEU A 64 0.71 1.66 -11.67
C LEU A 64 -0.29 2.28 -10.68
N GLU A 65 -1.27 3.03 -11.18
CA GLU A 65 -2.32 3.68 -10.39
C GLU A 65 -3.30 2.66 -9.78
N PHE A 66 -3.73 1.66 -10.55
CA PHE A 66 -4.60 0.56 -10.11
C PHE A 66 -3.82 -0.70 -9.70
N ARG A 67 -2.58 -0.52 -9.21
CA ARG A 67 -1.75 -1.61 -8.68
C ARG A 67 -2.36 -2.26 -7.43
N ARG A 68 -3.19 -1.52 -6.68
CA ARG A 68 -3.90 -2.06 -5.53
C ARG A 68 -4.86 -3.18 -5.96
N GLU A 69 -5.60 -2.98 -7.05
CA GLU A 69 -6.57 -3.92 -7.57
C GLU A 69 -5.90 -5.21 -8.09
N SER A 70 -4.71 -5.12 -8.68
CA SER A 70 -3.96 -6.32 -9.11
C SER A 70 -3.40 -7.11 -7.91
N LEU A 71 -3.01 -6.45 -6.81
CA LEU A 71 -2.69 -7.13 -5.55
C LEU A 71 -3.93 -7.80 -4.93
N LEU A 72 -5.08 -7.14 -4.89
CA LEU A 72 -6.33 -7.72 -4.37
C LEU A 72 -6.80 -8.95 -5.17
N SER A 73 -6.52 -8.95 -6.47
CA SER A 73 -6.72 -10.12 -7.35
C SER A 73 -5.74 -11.25 -7.04
N LEU A 74 -4.44 -10.93 -6.88
CA LEU A 74 -3.36 -11.88 -6.57
C LEU A 74 -3.60 -12.62 -5.24
N TYR A 75 -4.00 -11.89 -4.20
CA TYR A 75 -4.30 -12.44 -2.87
C TYR A 75 -5.72 -13.02 -2.77
N SER A 76 -6.52 -12.99 -3.84
CA SER A 76 -7.87 -13.57 -3.81
C SER A 76 -7.82 -15.06 -3.42
N PRO A 77 -8.80 -15.57 -2.65
CA PRO A 77 -8.85 -16.98 -2.25
C PRO A 77 -8.72 -17.96 -3.42
N PHE A 78 -9.25 -17.60 -4.59
CA PHE A 78 -9.13 -18.39 -5.82
C PHE A 78 -7.70 -18.40 -6.36
N ALA A 79 -7.10 -17.22 -6.55
CA ALA A 79 -5.73 -17.06 -7.06
C ALA A 79 -4.71 -17.77 -6.17
N LEU A 80 -4.82 -17.60 -4.85
CA LEU A 80 -3.95 -18.25 -3.86
C LEU A 80 -4.06 -19.79 -3.89
N CYS A 81 -5.28 -20.33 -4.03
CA CYS A 81 -5.50 -21.77 -4.19
C CYS A 81 -4.95 -22.29 -5.53
N LEU A 82 -5.04 -21.52 -6.61
CA LEU A 82 -4.52 -21.89 -7.92
C LEU A 82 -2.98 -21.92 -7.89
N ALA A 83 -2.36 -20.88 -7.33
CA ALA A 83 -0.90 -20.74 -7.19
C ALA A 83 -0.25 -21.77 -6.26
N SER A 84 -0.99 -22.28 -5.27
CA SER A 84 -0.53 -23.34 -4.35
C SER A 84 -0.78 -24.76 -4.89
N GLY A 85 -1.53 -24.89 -5.99
CA GLY A 85 -1.96 -26.18 -6.53
C GLY A 85 -3.08 -26.85 -5.74
N THR A 86 -3.67 -26.17 -4.75
CA THR A 86 -4.69 -26.73 -3.82
C THR A 86 -6.14 -26.43 -4.20
N LEU A 87 -6.36 -25.60 -5.23
CA LEU A 87 -7.68 -25.34 -5.78
C LEU A 87 -8.38 -26.66 -6.16
N LYS A 88 -9.64 -26.84 -5.73
CA LYS A 88 -10.45 -28.00 -6.15
C LYS A 88 -10.74 -27.92 -7.64
N ILE A 89 -10.61 -29.07 -8.32
CA ILE A 89 -10.77 -29.15 -9.78
C ILE A 89 -12.15 -28.67 -10.26
N ASP A 90 -13.21 -28.87 -9.48
CA ASP A 90 -14.56 -28.44 -9.86
C ASP A 90 -14.75 -26.92 -9.78
N THR A 91 -14.05 -26.24 -8.85
CA THR A 91 -13.97 -24.77 -8.85
C THR A 91 -13.23 -24.26 -10.08
N PHE A 92 -12.11 -24.91 -10.46
CA PHE A 92 -11.38 -24.56 -11.68
C PHE A 92 -12.23 -24.80 -12.94
N ARG A 93 -12.99 -25.90 -13.01
CA ARG A 93 -13.94 -26.17 -14.10
C ARG A 93 -15.04 -25.11 -14.19
N HIS A 94 -15.60 -24.68 -13.05
CA HIS A 94 -16.59 -23.61 -13.01
C HIS A 94 -16.00 -22.29 -13.52
N TYR A 95 -14.82 -21.91 -13.06
CA TYR A 95 -14.07 -20.74 -13.53
C TYR A 95 -13.90 -20.76 -15.06
N ILE A 96 -13.40 -21.87 -15.62
CA ILE A 96 -13.25 -22.03 -17.09
C ILE A 96 -14.60 -21.98 -17.82
N ALA A 97 -15.68 -22.52 -17.24
CA ALA A 97 -17.01 -22.45 -17.83
C ALA A 97 -17.56 -21.00 -17.87
N GLN A 98 -17.27 -20.18 -16.85
CA GLN A 98 -17.60 -18.75 -16.87
C GLN A 98 -16.70 -17.97 -17.85
N ASP A 99 -15.43 -18.32 -17.95
CA ASP A 99 -14.45 -17.68 -18.84
C ASP A 99 -14.82 -17.84 -20.33
N VAL A 100 -15.47 -18.95 -20.70
CA VAL A 100 -16.07 -19.12 -22.04
C VAL A 100 -17.10 -18.02 -22.39
N HIS A 101 -17.78 -17.43 -21.40
CA HIS A 101 -18.66 -16.27 -21.63
C HIS A 101 -17.86 -14.97 -21.78
N PHE A 102 -16.77 -14.81 -21.03
CA PHE A 102 -15.83 -13.69 -21.18
C PHE A 102 -15.21 -13.65 -22.56
N LEU A 103 -14.57 -14.74 -23.01
CA LEU A 103 -13.91 -14.81 -24.31
C LEU A 103 -14.88 -14.53 -25.48
N LYS A 104 -16.16 -14.91 -25.35
CA LYS A 104 -17.21 -14.54 -26.33
C LYS A 104 -17.49 -13.04 -26.35
N ALA A 105 -17.64 -12.41 -25.17
CA ALA A 105 -17.82 -10.97 -25.06
C ALA A 105 -16.59 -10.18 -25.55
N PHE A 106 -15.38 -10.64 -25.23
CA PHE A 106 -14.12 -10.07 -25.70
C PHE A 106 -13.97 -10.16 -27.23
N ALA A 107 -14.29 -11.30 -27.84
CA ALA A 107 -14.25 -11.46 -29.29
C ALA A 107 -15.23 -10.52 -30.02
N GLN A 108 -16.40 -10.26 -29.43
CA GLN A 108 -17.38 -9.30 -29.95
C GLN A 108 -16.97 -7.84 -29.66
N ALA A 109 -16.37 -7.55 -28.52
CA ALA A 109 -15.86 -6.22 -28.20
C ALA A 109 -14.71 -5.81 -29.13
N TYR A 110 -13.78 -6.73 -29.43
CA TYR A 110 -12.76 -6.49 -30.45
C TYR A 110 -13.34 -6.31 -31.86
N GLU A 111 -14.40 -7.03 -32.25
CA GLU A 111 -15.08 -6.80 -33.53
C GLU A 111 -15.63 -5.37 -33.63
N LEU A 112 -16.32 -4.91 -32.58
CA LEU A 112 -16.87 -3.54 -32.54
C LEU A 112 -15.75 -2.48 -32.50
N ALA A 113 -14.62 -2.76 -31.83
CA ALA A 113 -13.45 -1.89 -31.83
C ALA A 113 -12.74 -1.85 -33.20
N GLU A 114 -12.67 -2.97 -33.91
CA GLU A 114 -12.13 -3.09 -35.28
C GLU A 114 -12.96 -2.25 -36.27
N ASP A 115 -14.30 -2.35 -36.20
CA ASP A 115 -15.25 -1.54 -36.99
C ASP A 115 -15.22 -0.03 -36.64
N CYS A 116 -14.70 0.32 -35.46
CA CYS A 116 -14.62 1.69 -34.95
C CYS A 116 -13.24 2.35 -35.11
N ALA A 117 -12.18 1.58 -35.35
CA ALA A 117 -10.86 2.13 -35.64
C ALA A 117 -10.82 2.75 -37.05
N ASP A 118 -10.16 3.90 -37.19
CA ASP A 118 -9.99 4.59 -38.49
C ASP A 118 -8.69 4.15 -39.19
N ASP A 119 -7.63 3.95 -38.40
CA ASP A 119 -6.29 3.53 -38.84
C ASP A 119 -6.19 2.03 -39.17
N ASP A 120 -5.55 1.68 -40.28
CA ASP A 120 -5.47 0.30 -40.76
C ASP A 120 -4.46 -0.56 -39.97
N ASP A 121 -3.39 0.03 -39.43
CA ASP A 121 -2.46 -0.69 -38.54
C ASP A 121 -3.14 -1.02 -37.20
N ALA A 122 -3.95 -0.10 -36.66
CA ALA A 122 -4.78 -0.33 -35.49
C ALA A 122 -5.83 -1.43 -35.74
N LYS A 123 -6.56 -1.40 -36.86
CA LYS A 123 -7.47 -2.50 -37.24
C LYS A 123 -6.75 -3.84 -37.30
N LEU A 124 -5.59 -3.90 -37.96
CA LEU A 124 -4.79 -5.11 -38.07
C LEU A 124 -4.30 -5.62 -36.71
N ALA A 125 -3.98 -4.73 -35.77
CA ALA A 125 -3.64 -5.09 -34.40
C ALA A 125 -4.85 -5.66 -33.64
N ILE A 126 -6.00 -5.00 -33.69
CA ILE A 126 -7.26 -5.46 -33.06
C ILE A 126 -7.67 -6.83 -33.63
N SER A 127 -7.62 -7.00 -34.95
CA SER A 127 -7.97 -8.24 -35.64
C SER A 127 -7.08 -9.43 -35.19
N LYS A 128 -5.79 -9.17 -34.91
CA LYS A 128 -4.88 -10.17 -34.33
C LYS A 128 -5.27 -10.54 -32.90
N LEU A 129 -5.57 -9.56 -32.04
CA LEU A 129 -6.02 -9.81 -30.66
C LEU A 129 -7.34 -10.61 -30.65
N ARG A 130 -8.31 -10.21 -31.49
CA ARG A 130 -9.57 -10.92 -31.72
C ARG A 130 -9.35 -12.37 -32.14
N LYS A 131 -8.41 -12.61 -33.07
CA LYS A 131 -8.06 -13.95 -33.52
C LYS A 131 -7.48 -14.79 -32.37
N SER A 132 -6.60 -14.25 -31.55
CA SER A 132 -6.04 -14.96 -30.38
C SER A 132 -7.15 -15.41 -29.42
N VAL A 133 -8.10 -14.52 -29.08
CA VAL A 133 -9.26 -14.87 -28.25
C VAL A 133 -10.13 -15.96 -28.89
N LEU A 134 -10.36 -15.89 -30.20
CA LEU A 134 -11.12 -16.92 -30.93
C LEU A 134 -10.39 -18.28 -30.99
N ASP A 135 -9.06 -18.30 -31.00
CA ASP A 135 -8.26 -19.52 -30.97
C ASP A 135 -8.19 -20.10 -29.54
N GLU A 136 -8.11 -19.26 -28.50
CA GLU A 136 -8.24 -19.65 -27.09
C GLU A 136 -9.64 -20.24 -26.80
N LEU A 137 -10.71 -19.58 -27.26
CA LEU A 137 -12.08 -20.07 -27.12
C LEU A 137 -12.27 -21.47 -27.72
N LYS A 138 -11.63 -21.79 -28.86
CA LYS A 138 -11.64 -23.15 -29.45
C LYS A 138 -10.94 -24.17 -28.56
N MET A 139 -9.87 -23.78 -27.86
CA MET A 139 -9.19 -24.66 -26.89
C MET A 139 -10.09 -24.94 -25.69
N HIS A 140 -10.74 -23.92 -25.10
CA HIS A 140 -11.71 -24.13 -24.01
C HIS A 140 -12.87 -25.02 -24.47
N ASP A 141 -13.40 -24.80 -25.67
CA ASP A 141 -14.43 -25.65 -26.27
C ASP A 141 -14.00 -27.12 -26.40
N SER A 142 -12.71 -27.42 -26.57
CA SER A 142 -12.20 -28.80 -26.56
C SER A 142 -12.10 -29.38 -25.15
N PHE A 143 -11.56 -28.63 -24.18
CA PHE A 143 -11.51 -29.07 -22.78
C PHE A 143 -12.91 -29.30 -22.18
N VAL A 144 -13.87 -28.42 -22.47
CA VAL A 144 -15.26 -28.52 -21.99
C VAL A 144 -15.98 -29.73 -22.59
N LYS A 145 -15.63 -30.15 -23.82
CA LYS A 145 -16.17 -31.39 -24.45
C LYS A 145 -15.53 -32.67 -23.89
N GLU A 146 -14.32 -32.59 -23.35
CA GLU A 146 -13.67 -33.70 -22.64
C GLU A 146 -14.18 -33.87 -21.19
N TRP A 147 -14.82 -32.84 -20.63
CA TRP A 147 -15.42 -32.91 -19.30
C TRP A 147 -16.84 -33.53 -19.34
N SER A 148 -17.20 -34.24 -18.27
CA SER A 148 -18.48 -34.93 -18.16
C SER A 148 -19.66 -33.95 -18.26
N SER A 149 -20.67 -34.32 -19.05
CA SER A 149 -21.75 -33.45 -19.55
C SER A 149 -22.60 -32.75 -18.51
N ASP A 150 -22.52 -33.18 -17.25
CA ASP A 150 -23.39 -32.73 -16.18
C ASP A 150 -22.92 -31.38 -15.62
N ILE A 151 -21.60 -31.14 -15.59
CA ILE A 151 -21.00 -29.86 -15.14
C ILE A 151 -21.36 -28.71 -16.10
N VAL A 152 -21.40 -28.98 -17.41
CA VAL A 152 -21.63 -27.98 -18.47
C VAL A 152 -23.10 -27.56 -18.57
N LYS A 153 -24.03 -28.39 -18.05
CA LYS A 153 -25.48 -28.13 -18.09
C LYS A 153 -25.99 -27.34 -16.88
N GLU A 154 -25.24 -27.30 -15.78
CA GLU A 154 -25.66 -26.67 -14.52
C GLU A 154 -25.00 -25.31 -14.23
N SER A 155 -23.97 -24.91 -14.98
CA SER A 155 -23.31 -23.62 -14.77
C SER A 155 -24.13 -22.44 -15.30
N THR A 156 -25.16 -22.02 -14.55
CA THR A 156 -25.77 -20.69 -14.72
C THR A 156 -24.68 -19.61 -14.67
N VAL A 157 -24.73 -18.66 -15.61
CA VAL A 157 -23.77 -17.54 -15.62
C VAL A 157 -23.88 -16.75 -14.31
N ASN A 158 -22.77 -16.58 -13.60
CA ASN A 158 -22.77 -15.91 -12.31
C ASN A 158 -22.90 -14.38 -12.48
N SER A 159 -23.31 -13.68 -11.42
CA SER A 159 -23.58 -12.24 -11.50
C SER A 159 -22.35 -11.39 -11.84
N ALA A 160 -21.14 -11.81 -11.47
CA ALA A 160 -19.91 -11.07 -11.77
C ALA A 160 -19.59 -11.16 -13.27
N THR A 161 -19.68 -12.37 -13.84
CA THR A 161 -19.53 -12.59 -15.29
C THR A 161 -20.58 -11.82 -16.10
N VAL A 162 -21.85 -11.82 -15.68
CA VAL A 162 -22.88 -10.99 -16.34
C VAL A 162 -22.51 -9.51 -16.29
N LYS A 163 -22.27 -8.93 -15.10
CA LYS A 163 -21.91 -7.51 -14.94
C LYS A 163 -20.77 -7.07 -15.85
N TYR A 164 -19.68 -7.85 -15.90
CA TYR A 164 -18.50 -7.46 -16.66
C TYR A 164 -18.69 -7.64 -18.17
N THR A 165 -19.29 -8.74 -18.61
CA THR A 165 -19.63 -8.91 -20.04
C THR A 165 -20.61 -7.83 -20.54
N GLU A 166 -21.60 -7.43 -19.73
CA GLU A 166 -22.51 -6.32 -20.05
C GLU A 166 -21.79 -4.96 -20.08
N PHE A 167 -20.94 -4.67 -19.10
CA PHE A 167 -20.10 -3.45 -19.07
C PHE A 167 -19.21 -3.33 -20.31
N LEU A 168 -18.52 -4.41 -20.68
CA LEU A 168 -17.63 -4.44 -21.83
C LEU A 168 -18.40 -4.25 -23.14
N LEU A 169 -19.49 -5.00 -23.34
CA LEU A 169 -20.30 -4.89 -24.55
C LEU A 169 -21.04 -3.55 -24.65
N ALA A 170 -21.44 -2.96 -23.53
CA ALA A 170 -21.99 -1.60 -23.48
C ALA A 170 -20.94 -0.57 -23.92
N THR A 171 -19.73 -0.66 -23.38
CA THR A 171 -18.58 0.20 -23.75
C THR A 171 -18.27 0.09 -25.24
N ALA A 172 -18.13 -1.15 -25.76
CA ALA A 172 -17.88 -1.41 -27.17
C ALA A 172 -19.02 -0.98 -28.11
N SER A 173 -20.25 -0.95 -27.61
CA SER A 173 -21.42 -0.39 -28.33
C SER A 173 -21.54 1.14 -28.22
N GLY A 174 -20.56 1.83 -27.60
CA GLY A 174 -20.57 3.28 -27.40
C GLY A 174 -21.53 3.79 -26.33
N LYS A 175 -22.02 2.93 -25.43
CA LYS A 175 -22.85 3.31 -24.26
C LYS A 175 -21.96 3.70 -23.08
N VAL A 176 -21.13 4.72 -23.25
CA VAL A 176 -20.25 5.25 -22.19
C VAL A 176 -20.77 6.60 -21.72
N GLU A 177 -20.78 6.83 -20.41
CA GLU A 177 -21.16 8.12 -19.84
C GLU A 177 -20.23 9.25 -20.33
N GLY A 178 -20.80 10.40 -20.68
CA GLY A 178 -20.07 11.52 -21.27
C GLY A 178 -20.14 11.58 -22.81
N LEU A 179 -20.37 10.46 -23.50
CA LEU A 179 -20.69 10.49 -24.93
C LEU A 179 -22.12 11.01 -25.16
N LYS A 180 -22.27 11.90 -26.14
CA LYS A 180 -23.60 12.32 -26.62
C LYS A 180 -24.29 11.11 -27.24
N ALA A 181 -25.56 10.90 -26.87
CA ALA A 181 -26.29 9.65 -27.06
C ALA A 181 -26.10 9.00 -28.45
N ALA A 182 -25.94 7.67 -28.45
CA ALA A 182 -25.53 6.79 -29.56
C ALA A 182 -26.47 6.74 -30.80
N GLY A 183 -27.37 7.71 -31.00
CA GLY A 183 -28.32 7.75 -32.12
C GLY A 183 -27.70 7.97 -33.51
N LYS A 184 -26.45 8.47 -33.57
CA LYS A 184 -25.55 8.46 -34.73
C LYS A 184 -24.19 9.01 -34.32
N LEU A 185 -23.16 8.15 -34.26
CA LEU A 185 -21.77 8.59 -34.32
C LEU A 185 -21.60 9.27 -35.70
N ALA A 186 -21.37 10.58 -35.71
CA ALA A 186 -21.52 11.39 -36.91
C ALA A 186 -20.21 11.52 -37.71
N THR A 187 -19.07 11.28 -37.06
CA THR A 187 -17.73 11.44 -37.63
C THR A 187 -16.84 10.21 -37.40
N PRO A 188 -15.85 9.94 -38.28
CA PRO A 188 -14.83 8.91 -38.02
C PRO A 188 -14.10 9.12 -36.69
N PHE A 189 -13.82 10.38 -36.33
CA PHE A 189 -13.17 10.73 -35.06
C PHE A 189 -13.96 10.30 -33.83
N GLU A 190 -15.30 10.37 -33.85
CA GLU A 190 -16.14 9.86 -32.76
C GLU A 190 -16.15 8.33 -32.68
N LYS A 191 -15.92 7.61 -33.79
CA LYS A 191 -15.76 6.15 -33.79
C LYS A 191 -14.42 5.73 -33.19
N THR A 192 -13.31 6.38 -33.55
CA THR A 192 -11.98 6.04 -33.02
C THR A 192 -11.93 6.11 -31.48
N LYS A 193 -12.70 7.00 -30.86
CA LYS A 193 -12.88 7.06 -29.40
C LYS A 193 -13.48 5.78 -28.82
N ILE A 194 -14.44 5.16 -29.50
CA ILE A 194 -15.03 3.88 -29.06
C ILE A 194 -13.98 2.77 -29.09
N ALA A 195 -13.11 2.72 -30.11
CA ALA A 195 -12.00 1.78 -30.13
C ALA A 195 -11.05 2.02 -28.94
N ALA A 196 -10.67 3.27 -28.65
CA ALA A 196 -9.84 3.62 -27.49
C ALA A 196 -10.50 3.24 -26.14
N TYR A 197 -11.80 3.55 -25.97
CA TYR A 197 -12.56 3.22 -24.76
C TYR A 197 -12.74 1.72 -24.55
N THR A 198 -12.97 0.98 -25.65
CA THR A 198 -13.08 -0.48 -25.61
C THR A 198 -11.75 -1.11 -25.21
N LEU A 199 -10.63 -0.67 -25.81
CA LEU A 199 -9.30 -1.11 -25.40
C LEU A 199 -9.02 -0.72 -23.94
N GLY A 200 -9.42 0.47 -23.49
CA GLY A 200 -9.35 0.90 -22.09
C GLY A 200 -10.02 -0.08 -21.10
N ALA A 201 -11.16 -0.66 -21.49
CA ALA A 201 -11.88 -1.65 -20.71
C ALA A 201 -11.34 -3.09 -20.85
N MET A 202 -10.44 -3.37 -21.79
CA MET A 202 -9.91 -4.72 -22.09
C MET A 202 -8.44 -4.91 -21.70
N THR A 203 -7.60 -3.87 -21.86
CA THR A 203 -6.19 -3.87 -21.44
C THR A 203 -5.96 -4.35 -19.99
N PRO A 204 -6.75 -3.95 -18.97
CA PRO A 204 -6.52 -4.42 -17.59
C PRO A 204 -6.63 -5.95 -17.43
N CYS A 205 -7.54 -6.62 -18.16
CA CYS A 205 -7.63 -8.09 -18.18
C CYS A 205 -6.31 -8.71 -18.68
N MET A 206 -5.83 -8.27 -19.85
CA MET A 206 -4.58 -8.76 -20.45
C MET A 206 -3.38 -8.56 -19.52
N ALA A 207 -3.26 -7.35 -18.95
CA ALA A 207 -2.18 -7.00 -18.04
C ALA A 207 -2.24 -7.78 -16.72
N LEU A 208 -3.45 -7.97 -16.16
CA LEU A 208 -3.65 -8.72 -14.93
C LEU A 208 -3.31 -10.20 -15.08
N TYR A 209 -3.77 -10.85 -16.15
CA TYR A 209 -3.44 -12.25 -16.43
C TYR A 209 -1.94 -12.42 -16.70
N ALA A 210 -1.32 -11.49 -17.44
CA ALA A 210 0.13 -11.47 -17.65
C ALA A 210 0.91 -11.31 -16.32
N TYR A 211 0.41 -10.49 -15.40
CA TYR A 211 0.98 -10.31 -14.06
C TYR A 211 0.83 -11.58 -13.21
N LEU A 212 -0.38 -12.10 -13.04
CA LEU A 212 -0.66 -13.31 -12.25
C LEU A 212 0.15 -14.52 -12.77
N GLY A 213 0.22 -14.70 -14.08
CA GLY A 213 1.04 -15.75 -14.70
C GLY A 213 2.52 -15.64 -14.31
N LYS A 214 3.11 -14.43 -14.34
CA LYS A 214 4.49 -14.19 -13.93
C LYS A 214 4.72 -14.49 -12.45
N GLU A 215 3.86 -13.97 -11.57
CA GLU A 215 3.95 -14.19 -10.12
C GLU A 215 3.84 -15.70 -9.79
N PHE A 216 2.89 -16.42 -10.40
CA PHE A 216 2.74 -17.85 -10.15
C PHE A 216 3.89 -18.67 -10.74
N LYS A 217 4.44 -18.29 -11.90
CA LYS A 217 5.63 -18.96 -12.46
C LYS A 217 6.85 -18.82 -11.56
N ALA A 218 7.01 -17.68 -10.88
CA ALA A 218 8.10 -17.45 -9.93
C ALA A 218 8.01 -18.33 -8.66
N LEU A 219 6.83 -18.90 -8.39
CA LEU A 219 6.55 -19.77 -7.24
C LEU A 219 6.74 -21.26 -7.55
N LEU A 220 6.69 -21.66 -8.81
CA LEU A 220 6.87 -23.06 -9.22
C LEU A 220 8.29 -23.53 -8.88
N GLY A 221 8.41 -24.59 -8.09
CA GLY A 221 9.71 -25.17 -7.76
C GLY A 221 10.42 -25.72 -9.02
N PRO A 222 11.77 -25.66 -9.11
CA PRO A 222 12.50 -26.10 -10.30
C PRO A 222 12.31 -27.60 -10.64
N ASN A 223 11.83 -28.40 -9.68
CA ASN A 223 11.48 -29.81 -9.85
C ASN A 223 9.97 -30.09 -9.78
N GLU A 224 9.12 -29.06 -9.71
CA GLU A 224 7.67 -29.22 -9.59
C GLU A 224 7.04 -29.52 -10.96
N ARG A 225 7.02 -30.82 -11.28
CA ARG A 225 6.45 -31.34 -12.53
C ARG A 225 4.95 -31.53 -12.47
N ASP A 226 4.43 -31.83 -11.29
CA ASP A 226 3.07 -32.36 -11.09
C ASP A 226 2.05 -31.31 -10.60
N HIS A 227 2.37 -30.00 -10.72
CA HIS A 227 1.47 -28.93 -10.31
C HIS A 227 0.18 -28.94 -11.18
N PRO A 228 -1.04 -29.13 -10.62
CA PRO A 228 -2.25 -29.38 -11.42
C PRO A 228 -2.57 -28.30 -12.45
N TYR A 229 -2.29 -27.03 -12.10
CA TYR A 229 -2.60 -25.85 -12.93
C TYR A 229 -1.40 -25.35 -13.75
N LYS A 230 -0.33 -26.16 -13.88
CA LYS A 230 0.92 -25.76 -14.54
C LYS A 230 0.71 -25.20 -15.96
N LYS A 231 -0.15 -25.82 -16.76
CA LYS A 231 -0.46 -25.36 -18.13
C LYS A 231 -1.06 -23.94 -18.16
N TRP A 232 -1.93 -23.60 -17.21
CA TRP A 232 -2.52 -22.27 -17.08
C TRP A 232 -1.42 -21.24 -16.75
N ILE A 233 -0.56 -21.56 -15.77
CA ILE A 233 0.57 -20.71 -15.37
C ILE A 233 1.56 -20.52 -16.52
N GLU A 234 1.92 -21.59 -17.24
CA GLU A 234 2.83 -21.55 -18.39
C GLU A 234 2.25 -20.76 -19.57
N ASN A 235 0.94 -20.80 -19.81
CA ASN A 235 0.26 -20.03 -20.86
C ASN A 235 0.38 -18.51 -20.61
N TYR A 236 -0.14 -18.02 -19.48
CA TYR A 236 -0.16 -16.58 -19.19
C TYR A 236 1.24 -16.02 -18.87
N SER A 237 2.19 -16.88 -18.48
CA SER A 237 3.61 -16.51 -18.32
C SER A 237 4.49 -16.77 -19.54
N SER A 238 3.90 -17.14 -20.69
CA SER A 238 4.63 -17.36 -21.94
C SER A 238 5.06 -16.03 -22.58
N GLU A 239 6.18 -16.03 -23.30
CA GLU A 239 6.65 -14.85 -24.02
C GLU A 239 5.60 -14.34 -25.03
N GLY A 240 4.82 -15.24 -25.64
CA GLY A 240 3.74 -14.89 -26.56
C GLY A 240 2.57 -14.17 -25.89
N PHE A 241 2.10 -14.63 -24.72
CA PHE A 241 1.04 -13.93 -23.99
C PHE A 241 1.52 -12.57 -23.47
N GLN A 242 2.74 -12.54 -22.92
CA GLN A 242 3.37 -11.31 -22.41
C GLN A 242 3.56 -10.26 -23.52
N ALA A 243 3.99 -10.67 -24.70
CA ALA A 243 4.08 -9.78 -25.86
C ALA A 243 2.70 -9.31 -26.35
N SER A 244 1.66 -10.14 -26.21
CA SER A 244 0.28 -9.76 -26.56
C SER A 244 -0.32 -8.75 -25.59
N SER A 245 -0.02 -8.85 -24.29
CA SER A 245 -0.37 -7.83 -23.29
C SER A 245 0.28 -6.48 -23.63
N LEU A 246 1.59 -6.46 -23.87
CA LEU A 246 2.32 -5.25 -24.25
C LEU A 246 1.80 -4.64 -25.56
N GLN A 247 1.46 -5.46 -26.56
CA GLN A 247 0.83 -4.97 -27.80
C GLN A 247 -0.56 -4.34 -27.56
N THR A 248 -1.28 -4.78 -26.53
CA THR A 248 -2.58 -4.22 -26.14
C THR A 248 -2.40 -2.88 -25.42
N GLU A 249 -1.37 -2.76 -24.57
CA GLU A 249 -0.94 -1.51 -23.93
C GLU A 249 -0.47 -0.47 -24.98
N ASP A 250 0.44 -0.85 -25.88
CA ASP A 250 0.95 -0.02 -26.99
C ASP A 250 -0.18 0.49 -27.90
N LEU A 251 -1.21 -0.34 -28.13
CA LEU A 251 -2.36 0.00 -28.97
C LEU A 251 -3.29 0.99 -28.26
N LEU A 252 -3.55 0.80 -26.96
CA LEU A 252 -4.31 1.75 -26.15
C LEU A 252 -3.62 3.12 -26.13
N ASP A 253 -2.30 3.15 -25.95
CA ASP A 253 -1.50 4.38 -25.97
C ASP A 253 -1.63 5.09 -27.32
N LYS A 254 -1.44 4.38 -28.44
CA LYS A 254 -1.58 4.94 -29.81
C LYS A 254 -2.97 5.52 -30.07
N LEU A 255 -4.03 4.79 -29.72
CA LEU A 255 -5.41 5.25 -29.88
C LEU A 255 -5.73 6.47 -29.00
N SER A 256 -5.00 6.64 -27.90
CA SER A 256 -5.21 7.74 -26.94
C SER A 256 -4.47 9.04 -27.28
N VAL A 257 -3.49 9.04 -28.20
CA VAL A 257 -2.65 10.22 -28.55
C VAL A 257 -3.47 11.45 -28.96
N SER A 258 -4.62 11.26 -29.61
CA SER A 258 -5.45 12.36 -30.13
C SER A 258 -6.60 12.79 -29.20
N LEU A 259 -6.70 12.19 -28.01
CA LEU A 259 -7.78 12.44 -27.06
C LEU A 259 -7.52 13.66 -26.18
N THR A 260 -8.59 14.31 -25.76
CA THR A 260 -8.57 15.40 -24.77
C THR A 260 -8.49 14.84 -23.34
N GLY A 261 -8.11 15.68 -22.36
CA GLY A 261 -8.03 15.27 -20.96
C GLY A 261 -9.31 14.63 -20.42
N GLU A 262 -10.48 15.23 -20.71
CA GLU A 262 -11.79 14.67 -20.32
C GLU A 262 -12.05 13.27 -20.91
N GLU A 263 -11.48 12.96 -22.07
CA GLU A 263 -11.63 11.67 -22.74
C GLU A 263 -10.62 10.64 -22.23
N LEU A 264 -9.44 11.07 -21.78
CA LEU A 264 -8.48 10.23 -21.06
C LEU A 264 -9.01 9.87 -19.66
N ASP A 265 -9.66 10.80 -18.96
CA ASP A 265 -10.35 10.57 -17.68
C ASP A 265 -11.48 9.53 -17.81
N ILE A 266 -12.10 9.40 -18.99
CA ILE A 266 -13.08 8.35 -19.29
C ILE A 266 -12.38 6.98 -19.41
N ILE A 267 -11.24 6.90 -20.12
CA ILE A 267 -10.46 5.66 -20.22
C ILE A 267 -9.97 5.21 -18.83
N GLU A 268 -9.49 6.14 -18.00
CA GLU A 268 -9.07 5.87 -16.62
C GLU A 268 -10.18 5.20 -15.80
N LYS A 269 -11.42 5.74 -15.87
CA LYS A 269 -12.60 5.17 -15.20
C LYS A 269 -12.98 3.80 -15.75
N LEU A 270 -12.92 3.60 -17.07
CA LEU A 270 -13.21 2.32 -17.70
C LEU A 270 -12.19 1.25 -17.29
N TYR A 271 -10.91 1.60 -17.26
CA TYR A 271 -9.80 0.73 -16.84
C TYR A 271 -9.97 0.32 -15.37
N HIS A 272 -10.21 1.28 -14.48
CA HIS A 272 -10.46 1.06 -13.06
C HIS A 272 -11.72 0.18 -12.83
N GLN A 273 -12.80 0.42 -13.57
CA GLN A 273 -14.01 -0.38 -13.46
C GLN A 273 -13.79 -1.82 -13.92
N ALA A 274 -13.04 -2.04 -14.99
CA ALA A 274 -12.64 -3.38 -15.42
C ALA A 274 -11.77 -4.09 -14.37
N MET A 275 -10.77 -3.41 -13.78
CA MET A 275 -9.97 -3.97 -12.67
C MET A 275 -10.83 -4.39 -11.46
N LYS A 276 -11.88 -3.63 -11.10
CA LYS A 276 -12.83 -4.03 -10.05
C LYS A 276 -13.65 -5.26 -10.44
N LEU A 277 -14.06 -5.35 -11.70
CA LEU A 277 -14.85 -6.45 -12.23
C LEU A 277 -14.04 -7.76 -12.35
N GLU A 278 -12.72 -7.68 -12.60
CA GLU A 278 -11.79 -8.81 -12.45
C GLU A 278 -11.76 -9.34 -11.02
N ILE A 279 -11.66 -8.45 -10.02
CA ILE A 279 -11.69 -8.88 -8.61
C ILE A 279 -13.05 -9.52 -8.28
N GLU A 280 -14.18 -8.91 -8.69
CA GLU A 280 -15.50 -9.53 -8.56
C GLU A 280 -15.53 -10.94 -9.18
N PHE A 281 -14.94 -11.11 -10.35
CA PHE A 281 -14.89 -12.40 -11.03
C PHE A 281 -14.08 -13.46 -10.26
N PHE A 282 -12.92 -13.11 -9.71
CA PHE A 282 -12.13 -14.03 -8.88
C PHE A 282 -12.81 -14.37 -7.53
N TYR A 283 -13.47 -13.40 -6.90
CA TYR A 283 -14.16 -13.62 -5.62
C TYR A 283 -15.52 -14.33 -5.78
N ALA A 284 -16.15 -14.28 -6.96
CA ALA A 284 -17.38 -15.02 -7.26
C ALA A 284 -17.17 -16.54 -7.48
N GLN A 285 -15.92 -17.03 -7.51
CA GLN A 285 -15.65 -18.44 -7.75
C GLN A 285 -16.04 -19.32 -6.55
N PRO A 286 -16.72 -20.47 -6.76
CA PRO A 286 -17.24 -21.29 -5.68
C PRO A 286 -16.13 -22.04 -4.94
N LEU A 287 -15.71 -21.52 -3.78
CA LEU A 287 -14.65 -22.10 -2.95
C LEU A 287 -15.23 -22.82 -1.73
N THR A 288 -14.96 -24.12 -1.66
CA THR A 288 -15.40 -25.01 -0.56
C THR A 288 -14.23 -25.64 0.20
N GLN A 289 -12.98 -25.34 -0.18
CA GLN A 289 -11.81 -25.54 0.70
C GLN A 289 -11.57 -24.27 1.52
N PRO A 290 -11.08 -24.40 2.76
CA PRO A 290 -10.73 -23.25 3.58
C PRO A 290 -9.44 -22.61 3.09
N THR A 291 -9.25 -21.31 3.31
CA THR A 291 -8.10 -20.56 2.78
C THR A 291 -7.35 -19.75 3.83
N VAL A 292 -6.03 -19.59 3.63
CA VAL A 292 -5.16 -18.85 4.58
C VAL A 292 -5.18 -17.33 4.38
N ALA A 293 -5.83 -16.86 3.30
CA ALA A 293 -6.14 -15.47 3.04
C ALA A 293 -7.55 -15.35 2.39
N PRO A 294 -8.26 -14.22 2.58
CA PRO A 294 -7.93 -13.20 3.57
C PRO A 294 -8.10 -13.75 4.98
N LEU A 295 -7.31 -13.26 5.94
CA LEU A 295 -7.27 -13.75 7.31
C LEU A 295 -8.65 -13.68 7.99
N THR A 296 -9.47 -12.70 7.61
CA THR A 296 -10.85 -12.53 8.06
C THR A 296 -11.84 -13.59 7.57
N ARG A 297 -11.51 -14.39 6.55
CA ARG A 297 -12.46 -15.35 5.93
C ARG A 297 -12.83 -16.51 6.86
N GLU A 298 -11.84 -17.03 7.59
CA GLU A 298 -12.00 -18.16 8.51
C GLU A 298 -12.11 -17.70 9.98
N HIS A 299 -12.33 -16.40 10.21
CA HIS A 299 -12.44 -15.80 11.54
C HIS A 299 -13.87 -15.92 12.08
N ASP A 300 -14.05 -16.57 13.24
CA ASP A 300 -15.34 -16.59 13.95
C ASP A 300 -15.33 -15.55 15.08
N PRO A 301 -15.99 -14.38 14.95
CA PRO A 301 -15.97 -13.34 15.98
C PRO A 301 -16.61 -13.74 17.32
N ALA A 302 -17.35 -14.87 17.36
CA ALA A 302 -17.86 -15.43 18.60
C ALA A 302 -16.77 -16.17 19.41
N GLN A 303 -15.77 -16.76 18.73
CA GLN A 303 -14.72 -17.60 19.34
C GLN A 303 -13.33 -16.97 19.31
N ASP A 304 -13.03 -16.21 18.25
CA ASP A 304 -11.76 -15.59 17.97
C ASP A 304 -11.80 -14.07 18.24
N ARG A 305 -10.62 -13.47 18.41
CA ARG A 305 -10.42 -12.01 18.48
C ARG A 305 -9.19 -11.63 17.67
N LEU A 306 -9.32 -10.69 16.74
CA LEU A 306 -8.21 -10.24 15.90
C LEU A 306 -7.48 -9.08 16.58
N MET A 307 -6.24 -9.31 17.01
CA MET A 307 -5.43 -8.32 17.72
C MET A 307 -4.38 -7.75 16.76
N ILE A 308 -4.57 -6.51 16.31
CA ILE A 308 -3.69 -5.83 15.36
C ILE A 308 -2.84 -4.81 16.10
N PHE A 309 -1.52 -5.00 16.02
CA PHE A 309 -0.53 -4.10 16.56
C PHE A 309 0.26 -3.47 15.42
N SER A 310 0.50 -2.16 15.50
CA SER A 310 1.37 -1.46 14.56
C SER A 310 2.36 -0.57 15.30
N ASP A 311 3.59 -0.52 14.84
CA ASP A 311 4.43 0.66 15.05
C ASP A 311 3.90 1.84 14.21
N PHE A 312 4.36 3.06 14.51
CA PHE A 312 3.97 4.28 13.81
C PHE A 312 5.05 4.84 12.90
N ASP A 313 6.28 4.96 13.37
CA ASP A 313 7.33 5.73 12.72
C ASP A 313 7.96 4.94 11.57
N LEU A 314 7.90 5.47 10.34
CA LEU A 314 8.30 4.79 9.09
C LEU A 314 7.42 3.57 8.72
N THR A 315 6.79 2.93 9.70
CA THR A 315 5.76 1.89 9.57
C THR A 315 4.44 2.45 9.01
N CYS A 316 3.84 3.43 9.70
CA CYS A 316 2.65 4.15 9.26
C CYS A 316 2.99 5.45 8.54
N THR A 317 4.09 6.12 8.92
CA THR A 317 4.52 7.42 8.36
C THR A 317 5.51 7.26 7.21
N VAL A 318 5.62 8.26 6.33
CA VAL A 318 6.71 8.34 5.33
C VAL A 318 7.98 8.97 5.93
N VAL A 319 7.83 9.71 7.03
CA VAL A 319 8.88 10.50 7.69
C VAL A 319 8.80 10.35 9.21
N ASP A 320 9.97 10.41 9.85
CA ASP A 320 10.16 10.20 11.29
C ASP A 320 9.56 11.33 12.14
N SER A 321 8.72 10.99 13.11
CA SER A 321 8.00 11.95 13.96
C SER A 321 8.92 12.83 14.82
N SER A 322 10.07 12.31 15.25
CA SER A 322 11.03 13.06 16.07
C SER A 322 11.62 14.24 15.30
N ALA A 323 11.87 14.06 14.00
CA ALA A 323 12.35 15.12 13.11
C ALA A 323 11.29 16.20 12.89
N ILE A 324 10.01 15.84 12.85
CA ILE A 324 8.90 16.78 12.71
C ILE A 324 8.75 17.64 13.97
N LEU A 325 8.75 17.01 15.14
CA LEU A 325 8.69 17.72 16.44
C LEU A 325 9.85 18.72 16.60
N ALA A 326 11.06 18.33 16.18
CA ALA A 326 12.22 19.21 16.17
C ALA A 326 12.10 20.38 15.18
N GLU A 327 11.65 20.16 13.94
CA GLU A 327 11.52 21.24 12.97
C GLU A 327 10.40 22.23 13.37
N ILE A 328 9.31 21.78 14.00
CA ILE A 328 8.31 22.66 14.63
C ILE A 328 8.97 23.49 15.74
N ALA A 329 9.77 22.86 16.61
CA ALA A 329 10.46 23.56 17.70
C ALA A 329 11.35 24.68 17.15
N ILE A 330 12.12 24.39 16.09
CA ILE A 330 13.02 25.35 15.43
C ILE A 330 12.24 26.46 14.71
N LEU A 331 11.13 26.15 14.03
CA LEU A 331 10.32 27.13 13.28
C LEU A 331 9.49 28.05 14.18
N ARG A 332 9.09 27.58 15.36
CA ARG A 332 8.29 28.34 16.35
C ARG A 332 9.13 29.06 17.39
N ALA A 333 10.44 28.84 17.43
CA ALA A 333 11.33 29.50 18.37
C ALA A 333 11.54 30.99 18.04
N PRO A 334 11.77 31.83 19.06
CA PRO A 334 12.10 33.23 18.85
C PRO A 334 13.41 33.38 18.05
N LYS A 335 13.48 34.48 17.30
CA LYS A 335 14.73 34.91 16.67
C LYS A 335 15.62 35.59 17.72
N SER A 336 16.93 35.54 17.51
CA SER A 336 17.97 36.10 18.41
C SER A 336 17.70 37.54 18.86
N ASP A 337 17.00 38.32 18.04
CA ASP A 337 16.87 39.77 18.20
C ASP A 337 15.53 40.18 18.86
N GLN A 338 14.74 39.23 19.36
CA GLN A 338 13.46 39.48 20.03
C GLN A 338 13.59 39.28 21.55
N ASN A 339 13.53 40.38 22.31
CA ASN A 339 13.46 40.34 23.78
C ASN A 339 12.25 39.51 24.23
N GLN A 340 12.48 38.39 24.92
CA GLN A 340 11.42 37.63 25.58
C GLN A 340 10.89 38.47 26.77
N PRO A 341 9.55 38.59 26.96
CA PRO A 341 8.98 39.14 28.18
C PRO A 341 9.36 38.26 29.38
N GLU A 342 9.66 38.86 30.54
CA GLU A 342 10.11 38.17 31.76
C GLU A 342 9.12 37.12 32.31
N SER A 343 7.88 37.09 31.81
CA SER A 343 6.83 36.13 32.19
C SER A 343 6.76 34.88 31.30
N GLN A 344 7.62 34.74 30.28
CA GLN A 344 7.63 33.56 29.40
C GLN A 344 8.67 32.52 29.85
N ILE A 345 8.33 31.25 29.69
CA ILE A 345 9.24 30.11 29.90
C ILE A 345 10.48 30.32 29.03
N ALA A 346 11.65 30.46 29.67
CA ALA A 346 12.93 30.63 28.99
C ALA A 346 13.14 29.52 27.94
N ARG A 347 13.16 29.92 26.67
CA ARG A 347 13.24 29.04 25.49
C ARG A 347 14.44 29.41 24.63
N MET A 348 15.13 28.39 24.14
CA MET A 348 16.23 28.52 23.17
C MET A 348 15.79 29.24 21.89
N SER A 349 16.71 29.98 21.28
CA SER A 349 16.50 30.60 19.97
C SER A 349 16.53 29.58 18.83
N SER A 350 15.97 29.95 17.67
CA SER A 350 15.94 29.08 16.49
C SER A 350 17.33 28.56 16.03
N PRO A 351 18.42 29.37 16.02
CA PRO A 351 19.76 28.86 15.72
C PRO A 351 20.31 27.86 16.75
N GLU A 352 20.06 28.10 18.04
CA GLU A 352 20.51 27.22 19.12
C GLU A 352 19.81 25.86 19.04
N LEU A 353 18.48 25.84 18.83
CA LEU A 353 17.72 24.60 18.66
C LEU A 353 18.22 23.80 17.44
N ARG A 354 18.52 24.47 16.32
CA ARG A 354 19.06 23.80 15.13
C ARG A 354 20.44 23.19 15.40
N SER A 355 21.29 23.88 16.15
CA SER A 355 22.61 23.39 16.57
C SER A 355 22.49 22.18 17.51
N THR A 356 21.70 22.31 18.58
CA THR A 356 21.48 21.25 19.57
C THR A 356 20.79 20.02 18.97
N TRP A 357 19.79 20.20 18.10
CA TRP A 357 19.18 19.10 17.36
C TRP A 357 20.17 18.38 16.45
N SER A 358 21.00 19.12 15.72
CA SER A 358 22.05 18.53 14.88
C SER A 358 23.08 17.74 15.69
N LEU A 359 23.42 18.21 16.89
CA LEU A 359 24.32 17.50 17.81
C LEU A 359 23.67 16.21 18.33
N LEU A 360 22.45 16.29 18.86
CA LEU A 360 21.71 15.15 19.39
C LEU A 360 21.47 14.08 18.32
N SER A 361 21.06 14.48 17.12
CA SER A 361 20.81 13.55 16.01
C SER A 361 22.10 12.90 15.48
N GLY A 362 23.23 13.62 15.50
CA GLY A 362 24.54 13.07 15.16
C GLY A 362 24.97 12.02 16.20
N GLN A 363 24.98 12.41 17.47
CA GLN A 363 25.30 11.52 18.60
C GLN A 363 24.42 10.27 18.62
N TYR A 364 23.10 10.43 18.45
CA TYR A 364 22.18 9.29 18.36
C TYR A 364 22.58 8.34 17.23
N THR A 365 22.90 8.84 16.03
CA THR A 365 23.24 8.01 14.88
C THR A 365 24.53 7.21 15.11
N GLU A 366 25.56 7.85 15.67
CA GLU A 366 26.84 7.21 15.97
C GLU A 366 26.73 6.18 17.09
N GLU A 367 26.12 6.54 18.22
CA GLU A 367 25.95 5.65 19.37
C GLU A 367 24.97 4.50 19.09
N TYR A 368 23.91 4.74 18.29
CA TYR A 368 22.99 3.69 17.86
C TYR A 368 23.73 2.61 17.06
N GLU A 369 24.57 2.99 16.11
CA GLU A 369 25.33 2.02 15.32
C GLU A 369 26.34 1.26 16.19
N GLN A 370 26.99 1.93 17.15
CA GLN A 370 27.84 1.26 18.16
C GLN A 370 27.04 0.28 19.03
N CYS A 371 25.83 0.65 19.46
CA CYS A 371 24.94 -0.20 20.22
C CYS A 371 24.47 -1.40 19.38
N ILE A 372 24.18 -1.23 18.09
CA ILE A 372 23.88 -2.37 17.22
C ILE A 372 25.07 -3.30 17.14
N GLU A 373 26.29 -2.80 16.90
CA GLU A 373 27.47 -3.66 16.83
C GLU A 373 27.77 -4.37 18.16
N SER A 374 27.48 -3.76 19.32
CA SER A 374 27.67 -4.39 20.63
C SER A 374 26.67 -5.51 20.94
N ILE A 375 25.46 -5.46 20.35
CA ILE A 375 24.46 -6.54 20.49
C ILE A 375 24.59 -7.63 19.43
N LEU A 376 25.46 -7.51 18.43
CA LEU A 376 25.64 -8.57 17.45
C LEU A 376 26.48 -9.73 18.03
N PRO A 377 26.02 -11.00 17.94
CA PRO A 377 26.86 -12.14 18.26
C PRO A 377 28.02 -12.22 17.26
N SER A 378 29.16 -12.78 17.70
CA SER A 378 30.40 -12.88 16.89
C SER A 378 30.26 -13.80 15.67
N GLU A 379 29.34 -14.76 15.70
CA GLU A 379 28.94 -15.61 14.58
C GLU A 379 27.41 -15.60 14.41
N LYS A 380 26.90 -16.20 13.32
CA LYS A 380 25.46 -16.38 13.17
C LYS A 380 25.01 -17.50 14.10
N VAL A 381 24.04 -17.23 14.97
CA VAL A 381 23.45 -18.23 15.87
C VAL A 381 22.15 -18.81 15.29
N GLU A 382 21.71 -19.95 15.82
CA GLU A 382 20.34 -20.44 15.64
C GLU A 382 19.34 -19.52 16.35
N PHE A 383 18.08 -19.56 15.90
CA PHE A 383 17.05 -18.69 16.48
C PHE A 383 16.76 -19.04 17.95
N ASN A 384 16.95 -18.07 18.83
CA ASN A 384 16.60 -18.16 20.25
C ASN A 384 16.02 -16.81 20.69
N TYR A 385 14.73 -16.80 21.05
CA TYR A 385 14.01 -15.59 21.44
C TYR A 385 14.58 -14.94 22.70
N GLU A 386 14.92 -15.74 23.73
CA GLU A 386 15.46 -15.23 24.99
C GLU A 386 16.86 -14.61 24.83
N ALA A 387 17.69 -15.21 23.95
CA ALA A 387 19.00 -14.66 23.61
C ALA A 387 18.90 -13.31 22.89
N LEU A 388 17.89 -13.13 22.04
CA LEU A 388 17.59 -11.84 21.39
C LEU A 388 17.00 -10.84 22.38
N HIS A 389 16.09 -11.26 23.25
CA HIS A 389 15.51 -10.40 24.31
C HIS A 389 16.61 -9.77 25.16
N LYS A 390 17.51 -10.61 25.70
CA LYS A 390 18.66 -10.18 26.48
C LYS A 390 19.62 -9.25 25.74
N ALA A 391 19.71 -9.38 24.42
CA ALA A 391 20.51 -8.47 23.60
C ALA A 391 19.83 -7.10 23.47
N LEU A 392 18.52 -7.07 23.23
CA LEU A 392 17.73 -5.85 23.08
C LEU A 392 17.48 -5.10 24.40
N GLU A 393 17.79 -5.69 25.56
CA GLU A 393 17.95 -4.97 26.84
C GLU A 393 19.02 -3.86 26.73
N GLN A 394 20.15 -4.11 26.05
CA GLN A 394 21.18 -3.08 25.84
C GLN A 394 20.68 -1.94 24.93
N LEU A 395 19.92 -2.29 23.88
CA LEU A 395 19.28 -1.28 23.02
C LEU A 395 18.24 -0.47 23.82
N SER A 396 17.51 -1.11 24.74
CA SER A 396 16.60 -0.42 25.65
C SER A 396 17.32 0.59 26.54
N ASP A 397 18.44 0.19 27.15
CA ASP A 397 19.26 1.09 27.96
C ASP A 397 19.85 2.26 27.15
N PHE A 398 20.14 2.05 25.86
CA PHE A 398 20.56 3.10 24.94
C PHE A 398 19.42 4.09 24.65
N GLU A 399 18.24 3.63 24.23
CA GLU A 399 17.10 4.51 23.89
C GLU A 399 16.67 5.34 25.12
N LYS A 400 16.66 4.71 26.31
CA LYS A 400 16.36 5.39 27.60
C LYS A 400 17.34 6.51 27.93
N LYS A 401 18.63 6.36 27.59
CA LYS A 401 19.65 7.42 27.72
C LYS A 401 19.51 8.49 26.65
N ALA A 402 19.22 8.11 25.41
CA ALA A 402 18.98 9.04 24.31
C ALA A 402 17.80 9.98 24.61
N ASN A 403 16.67 9.43 25.08
CA ASN A 403 15.50 10.21 25.48
C ASN A 403 15.80 11.14 26.67
N SER A 404 16.59 10.69 27.66
CA SER A 404 17.04 11.56 28.76
C SER A 404 17.83 12.77 28.26
N ARG A 405 18.78 12.59 27.32
CA ARG A 405 19.51 13.72 26.71
C ARG A 405 18.62 14.70 25.96
N VAL A 406 17.58 14.20 25.28
CA VAL A 406 16.60 15.05 24.58
C VAL A 406 15.85 15.93 25.58
N ILE A 407 15.39 15.37 26.70
CA ILE A 407 14.73 16.12 27.79
C ILE A 407 15.70 17.13 28.42
N GLU A 408 16.89 16.68 28.84
CA GLU A 408 17.93 17.50 29.47
C GLU A 408 18.38 18.68 28.59
N SER A 409 18.35 18.51 27.26
CA SER A 409 18.69 19.57 26.31
C SER A 409 17.68 20.72 26.24
N GLY A 410 16.45 20.50 26.72
CA GLY A 410 15.34 21.45 26.61
C GLY A 410 14.83 21.68 25.18
N VAL A 411 15.24 20.89 24.18
CA VAL A 411 14.89 21.10 22.75
C VAL A 411 13.37 21.05 22.48
N LEU A 412 12.62 20.33 23.33
CA LEU A 412 11.16 20.17 23.24
C LEU A 412 10.38 21.27 23.99
N LYS A 413 11.07 22.09 24.79
CA LYS A 413 10.47 23.11 25.64
C LYS A 413 9.85 24.25 24.83
N GLY A 414 8.64 24.65 25.18
CA GLY A 414 7.93 25.73 24.51
C GLY A 414 7.17 25.29 23.23
N LEU A 415 7.13 24.01 22.90
CA LEU A 415 6.25 23.49 21.84
C LEU A 415 4.78 23.67 22.24
N ASN A 416 3.95 24.20 21.34
CA ASN A 416 2.52 24.39 21.60
C ASN A 416 1.71 23.15 21.15
N LEU A 417 0.72 22.74 21.93
CA LEU A 417 -0.11 21.57 21.66
C LEU A 417 -0.86 21.66 20.31
N GLU A 418 -1.38 22.82 19.95
CA GLU A 418 -2.10 23.00 18.67
C GLU A 418 -1.16 22.98 17.46
N ASP A 419 0.09 23.41 17.64
CA ASP A 419 1.13 23.24 16.61
C ASP A 419 1.51 21.76 16.41
N ILE A 420 1.55 20.97 17.48
CA ILE A 420 1.78 19.52 17.42
C ILE A 420 0.62 18.83 16.70
N LYS A 421 -0.63 19.07 17.11
CA LYS A 421 -1.82 18.51 16.44
C LYS A 421 -1.84 18.84 14.96
N ARG A 422 -1.66 20.12 14.60
CA ARG A 422 -1.62 20.57 13.21
C ARG A 422 -0.50 19.92 12.39
N ALA A 423 0.63 19.59 13.00
CA ALA A 423 1.69 18.85 12.31
C ALA A 423 1.35 17.36 12.14
N GLY A 424 0.61 16.77 13.09
CA GLY A 424 0.01 15.45 12.94
C GLY A 424 -1.00 15.42 11.80
N GLU A 425 -1.92 16.38 11.74
CA GLU A 425 -2.92 16.51 10.67
C GLU A 425 -2.28 16.57 9.26
N LEU A 426 -1.10 17.19 9.16
CA LEU A 426 -0.33 17.36 7.91
C LEU A 426 0.71 16.24 7.68
N LEU A 427 0.75 15.22 8.53
CA LEU A 427 1.70 14.12 8.45
C LEU A 427 1.36 13.21 7.25
N ILE A 428 2.34 12.99 6.38
CA ILE A 428 2.17 12.09 5.25
C ILE A 428 2.32 10.65 5.75
N LEU A 429 1.20 9.93 5.80
CA LEU A 429 1.15 8.50 6.06
C LEU A 429 1.39 7.70 4.77
N GLN A 430 1.85 6.46 4.93
CA GLN A 430 2.08 5.51 3.84
C GLN A 430 0.76 5.24 3.09
N SER A 431 0.83 5.09 1.76
CA SER A 431 -0.35 4.73 0.96
C SER A 431 -0.99 3.43 1.47
N GLY A 432 -2.32 3.39 1.54
CA GLY A 432 -3.11 2.27 2.07
C GLY A 432 -3.24 2.20 3.61
N CYS A 433 -2.39 2.90 4.37
CA CYS A 433 -2.34 2.83 5.85
C CYS A 433 -3.68 3.22 6.52
N ILE A 434 -4.22 4.41 6.19
CA ILE A 434 -5.51 4.87 6.75
C ILE A 434 -6.67 3.96 6.34
N ASP A 435 -6.75 3.57 5.07
CA ASP A 435 -7.85 2.75 4.57
C ASP A 435 -7.89 1.36 5.23
N PHE A 436 -6.73 0.76 5.50
CA PHE A 436 -6.61 -0.48 6.26
C PHE A 436 -7.26 -0.36 7.64
N PHE A 437 -6.84 0.62 8.46
CA PHE A 437 -7.40 0.81 9.80
C PHE A 437 -8.89 1.21 9.74
N GLN A 438 -9.30 2.05 8.79
CA GLN A 438 -10.70 2.39 8.59
C GLN A 438 -11.58 1.19 8.27
N LYS A 439 -11.14 0.27 7.37
CA LYS A 439 -11.92 -0.93 7.04
C LYS A 439 -12.05 -1.87 8.24
N ILE A 440 -11.05 -1.96 9.11
CA ILE A 440 -11.13 -2.78 10.33
C ILE A 440 -12.13 -2.17 11.32
N ILE A 441 -11.98 -0.88 11.66
CA ILE A 441 -12.83 -0.20 12.65
C ILE A 441 -14.30 -0.19 12.21
N LYS A 442 -14.56 0.01 10.92
CA LYS A 442 -15.93 0.01 10.36
C LYS A 442 -16.54 -1.39 10.22
N ASN A 443 -15.78 -2.46 10.46
CA ASN A 443 -16.28 -3.83 10.36
C ASN A 443 -16.64 -4.39 11.74
N GLU A 444 -17.85 -4.06 12.20
CA GLU A 444 -18.42 -4.53 13.48
C GLU A 444 -18.41 -6.07 13.63
N ASN A 445 -18.40 -6.82 12.52
CA ASN A 445 -18.38 -8.28 12.52
C ASN A 445 -16.99 -8.90 12.70
N LEU A 446 -15.92 -8.10 12.78
CA LEU A 446 -14.54 -8.61 12.80
C LEU A 446 -13.95 -8.81 14.22
N ASN A 447 -14.63 -8.36 15.27
CA ASN A 447 -14.16 -8.46 16.66
C ASN A 447 -12.65 -8.12 16.81
N ALA A 448 -12.24 -7.00 16.22
CA ALA A 448 -10.85 -6.59 16.12
C ALA A 448 -10.51 -5.47 17.10
N ASN A 449 -9.38 -5.62 17.79
CA ASN A 449 -8.77 -4.57 18.59
C ASN A 449 -7.51 -4.08 17.88
N ILE A 450 -7.34 -2.76 17.79
CA ILE A 450 -6.19 -2.13 17.13
C ILE A 450 -5.40 -1.30 18.13
N HIS A 451 -4.11 -1.55 18.19
CA HIS A 451 -3.17 -0.89 19.09
C HIS A 451 -1.97 -0.33 18.32
N VAL A 452 -1.62 0.92 18.55
CA VAL A 452 -0.38 1.52 18.04
C VAL A 452 0.65 1.51 19.17
N LEU A 453 1.79 0.82 19.00
CA LEU A 453 2.89 0.78 19.97
C LEU A 453 4.09 1.54 19.40
N SER A 454 4.38 2.75 19.87
CA SER A 454 5.37 3.65 19.25
C SER A 454 6.30 4.31 20.28
N TYR A 455 7.54 4.58 19.86
CA TYR A 455 8.51 5.39 20.61
C TYR A 455 8.26 6.90 20.54
N CYS A 456 7.33 7.35 19.69
CA CYS A 456 7.03 8.76 19.49
C CYS A 456 6.89 9.49 20.83
N TRP A 457 7.53 10.67 20.92
CA TRP A 457 7.60 11.41 22.18
C TRP A 457 6.27 12.07 22.60
N CYS A 458 5.28 12.12 21.70
CA CYS A 458 3.98 12.74 21.96
C CYS A 458 2.85 12.02 21.19
N ALA A 459 1.97 11.31 21.90
CA ALA A 459 0.88 10.57 21.28
C ALA A 459 -0.22 11.48 20.68
N ASP A 460 -0.31 12.75 21.07
CA ASP A 460 -1.22 13.71 20.41
C ASP A 460 -0.87 13.97 18.94
N LEU A 461 0.42 13.84 18.56
CA LEU A 461 0.84 13.86 17.16
C LEU A 461 0.25 12.66 16.39
N ILE A 462 0.32 11.46 17.00
CA ILE A 462 -0.21 10.21 16.44
C ILE A 462 -1.74 10.31 16.30
N ARG A 463 -2.44 10.73 17.36
CA ARG A 463 -3.90 10.96 17.37
C ARG A 463 -4.31 11.86 16.21
N ALA A 464 -3.72 13.05 16.12
CA ALA A 464 -4.07 14.02 15.08
C ALA A 464 -3.79 13.51 13.64
N ALA A 465 -2.75 12.69 13.44
CA ALA A 465 -2.45 12.08 12.14
C ALA A 465 -3.46 10.99 11.72
N PHE A 466 -4.01 10.24 12.66
CA PHE A 466 -5.08 9.28 12.37
C PHE A 466 -6.45 9.95 12.26
N SER A 467 -6.76 10.91 13.14
CA SER A 467 -7.99 11.72 13.08
C SER A 467 -8.13 12.51 11.78
N SER A 468 -7.06 13.06 11.21
CA SER A 468 -7.14 13.73 9.89
C SER A 468 -7.47 12.76 8.75
N GLY A 469 -7.14 11.48 8.90
CA GLY A 469 -7.58 10.39 8.04
C GLY A 469 -9.00 9.86 8.33
N GLY A 470 -9.67 10.36 9.37
CA GLY A 470 -10.97 9.85 9.84
C GLY A 470 -10.85 8.50 10.55
N VAL A 471 -9.87 8.38 11.45
CA VAL A 471 -9.56 7.21 12.28
C VAL A 471 -9.37 7.67 13.73
N ASP A 472 -10.43 7.66 14.52
CA ASP A 472 -10.41 8.20 15.89
C ASP A 472 -10.35 7.10 16.97
N ASP A 473 -10.94 5.93 16.72
CA ASP A 473 -11.07 4.83 17.69
C ASP A 473 -9.82 3.92 17.83
N LEU A 474 -8.62 4.49 17.71
CA LEU A 474 -7.35 3.76 17.90
C LEU A 474 -6.82 3.86 19.33
N THR A 475 -6.43 2.72 19.90
CA THR A 475 -5.73 2.71 21.18
C THR A 475 -4.23 2.96 20.98
N ILE A 476 -3.76 4.16 21.29
CA ILE A 476 -2.35 4.57 21.08
C ILE A 476 -1.56 4.46 22.39
N HIS A 477 -0.50 3.66 22.34
CA HIS A 477 0.50 3.46 23.40
C HIS A 477 1.83 4.07 22.95
N ALA A 478 2.04 5.32 23.31
CA ALA A 478 3.27 6.07 23.06
C ALA A 478 3.52 7.04 24.23
N ASN A 479 4.64 7.74 24.21
CA ASN A 479 4.96 8.72 25.25
C ASN A 479 4.09 9.98 25.10
N GLU A 480 3.99 10.79 26.16
CA GLU A 480 3.26 12.07 26.13
C GLU A 480 4.19 13.21 26.56
N PHE A 481 3.95 14.43 26.08
CA PHE A 481 4.57 15.61 26.67
C PHE A 481 3.84 16.03 27.95
N SER A 482 4.60 16.56 28.91
CA SER A 482 4.03 17.32 30.02
C SER A 482 3.80 18.76 29.59
N PHE A 483 2.57 19.25 29.77
CA PHE A 483 2.18 20.61 29.38
C PHE A 483 1.87 21.48 30.60
N GLU A 484 2.32 22.73 30.56
CA GLU A 484 1.75 23.83 31.33
C GLU A 484 0.79 24.60 30.41
N GLU A 485 -0.49 24.63 30.77
CA GLU A 485 -1.61 25.08 29.92
C GLU A 485 -1.67 24.36 28.56
N SER A 486 -1.00 24.91 27.54
CA SER A 486 -0.91 24.32 26.18
C SER A 486 0.53 24.38 25.63
N VAL A 487 1.51 24.54 26.52
CA VAL A 487 2.93 24.70 26.19
C VAL A 487 3.73 23.60 26.88
N SER A 488 4.51 22.85 26.10
CA SER A 488 5.35 21.76 26.61
C SER A 488 6.42 22.30 27.55
N THR A 489 6.54 21.67 28.73
CA THR A 489 7.58 21.96 29.72
C THR A 489 8.97 21.49 29.26
N GLY A 490 9.02 20.63 28.23
CA GLY A 490 10.21 19.91 27.79
C GLY A 490 10.29 18.48 28.34
N GLU A 491 9.49 18.14 29.36
CA GLU A 491 9.44 16.82 29.97
C GLU A 491 8.57 15.84 29.18
N ILE A 492 8.98 14.57 29.17
CA ILE A 492 8.27 13.46 28.53
C ILE A 492 7.77 12.49 29.61
N VAL A 493 6.47 12.22 29.62
CA VAL A 493 5.87 11.09 30.35
C VAL A 493 6.19 9.81 29.59
N ARG A 494 7.22 9.11 30.08
CA ARG A 494 7.75 7.88 29.48
C ARG A 494 6.80 6.71 29.73
N LYS A 495 6.11 6.26 28.69
CA LYS A 495 5.21 5.09 28.69
C LYS A 495 5.77 3.94 27.86
N VAL A 496 6.30 4.24 26.68
CA VAL A 496 6.87 3.27 25.72
C VAL A 496 8.10 3.92 25.09
N GLU A 497 9.27 3.76 25.69
CA GLU A 497 10.51 4.43 25.25
C GLU A 497 11.56 3.46 24.71
N SER A 498 11.29 2.14 24.70
CA SER A 498 12.27 1.12 24.37
C SER A 498 11.67 -0.20 23.83
N PRO A 499 12.49 -1.09 23.23
CA PRO A 499 12.02 -2.39 22.73
C PRO A 499 11.42 -3.28 23.82
N ILE A 500 11.93 -3.14 25.05
CA ILE A 500 11.48 -3.88 26.23
C ILE A 500 10.13 -3.33 26.71
N ASP A 501 9.94 -2.01 26.65
CA ASP A 501 8.66 -1.40 27.01
C ASP A 501 7.56 -1.75 25.99
N LYS A 502 7.89 -1.82 24.69
CA LYS A 502 6.98 -2.29 23.63
C LYS A 502 6.49 -3.73 23.87
N ILE A 503 7.40 -4.67 24.15
CA ILE A 503 7.01 -6.07 24.39
C ILE A 503 6.26 -6.23 25.73
N GLN A 504 6.56 -5.42 26.73
CA GLN A 504 5.79 -5.36 27.98
C GLN A 504 4.35 -4.91 27.70
N ALA A 505 4.16 -3.76 27.04
CA ALA A 505 2.84 -3.26 26.65
C ALA A 505 2.05 -4.27 25.79
N PHE A 506 2.70 -4.92 24.82
CA PHE A 506 2.11 -6.00 24.02
C PHE A 506 1.59 -7.16 24.90
N ASN A 507 2.38 -7.62 25.87
CA ASN A 507 1.98 -8.71 26.77
C ASN A 507 0.87 -8.28 27.73
N ASP A 508 0.87 -7.04 28.22
CA ASP A 508 -0.13 -6.52 29.15
C ASP A 508 -1.50 -6.39 28.47
N ILE A 509 -1.54 -5.83 27.25
CA ILE A 509 -2.75 -5.75 26.42
C ILE A 509 -3.38 -7.14 26.19
N LEU A 510 -2.55 -8.17 25.96
CA LEU A 510 -3.04 -9.53 25.77
C LEU A 510 -3.50 -10.21 27.06
N GLN A 511 -2.96 -9.83 28.22
CA GLN A 511 -3.44 -10.30 29.53
C GLN A 511 -4.78 -9.64 29.90
N ASP A 512 -4.90 -8.34 29.70
CA ASP A 512 -6.12 -7.56 29.93
C ASP A 512 -7.28 -8.02 29.04
N CYS A 513 -6.97 -8.59 27.86
CA CYS A 513 -7.96 -9.13 26.94
C CYS A 513 -8.79 -10.30 27.51
N GLY A 514 -8.32 -10.98 28.56
CA GLY A 514 -9.00 -12.16 29.11
C GLY A 514 -8.90 -13.41 28.22
N ASN A 515 -9.34 -14.54 28.78
CA ASN A 515 -9.28 -15.87 28.14
C ASN A 515 -10.65 -16.35 27.63
N ASP A 516 -11.60 -15.44 27.40
CA ASP A 516 -12.94 -15.75 26.88
C ASP A 516 -12.94 -16.18 25.41
N ARG A 517 -11.92 -15.75 24.65
CA ARG A 517 -11.75 -15.97 23.21
C ARG A 517 -10.30 -16.29 22.87
N LYS A 518 -10.10 -16.84 21.68
CA LYS A 518 -8.78 -17.10 21.11
C LYS A 518 -8.25 -15.85 20.40
N ASN A 519 -7.19 -15.26 20.93
CA ASN A 519 -6.51 -14.14 20.28
C ASN A 519 -5.70 -14.65 19.07
N LEU A 520 -5.84 -13.96 17.93
CA LEU A 520 -4.95 -14.10 16.76
C LEU A 520 -4.20 -12.78 16.60
N THR A 521 -2.87 -12.82 16.75
CA THR A 521 -2.06 -11.61 16.86
C THR A 521 -1.28 -11.30 15.58
N VAL A 522 -1.45 -10.08 15.05
CA VAL A 522 -0.68 -9.55 13.91
C VAL A 522 0.10 -8.34 14.40
N TYR A 523 1.43 -8.31 14.19
CA TYR A 523 2.25 -7.14 14.48
C TYR A 523 2.90 -6.61 13.20
N ILE A 524 2.82 -5.30 12.98
CA ILE A 524 3.36 -4.60 11.81
C ILE A 524 4.43 -3.60 12.28
N GLY A 525 5.62 -3.64 11.69
CA GLY A 525 6.72 -2.71 12.04
C GLY A 525 7.87 -2.70 11.02
N ASP A 526 8.87 -1.83 11.19
CA ASP A 526 10.00 -1.67 10.27
C ASP A 526 11.39 -1.78 10.94
N SER A 527 11.45 -1.77 12.27
CA SER A 527 12.67 -1.45 13.02
C SER A 527 13.25 -2.62 13.83
N VAL A 528 14.49 -2.45 14.31
CA VAL A 528 15.11 -3.36 15.31
C VAL A 528 14.30 -3.37 16.62
N GLY A 529 13.67 -2.23 16.96
CA GLY A 529 12.89 -2.09 18.19
C GLY A 529 11.61 -2.91 18.20
N ASP A 530 11.09 -3.25 17.02
CA ASP A 530 9.88 -4.06 16.86
C ASP A 530 10.13 -5.56 16.93
N LEU A 531 11.39 -6.00 16.87
CA LEU A 531 11.75 -7.41 16.70
C LEU A 531 11.10 -8.34 17.71
N LEU A 532 11.03 -7.94 18.99
CA LEU A 532 10.42 -8.76 20.03
C LEU A 532 8.93 -8.93 19.80
N CYS A 533 8.19 -7.87 19.49
CA CYS A 533 6.76 -7.93 19.24
C CYS A 533 6.43 -8.63 17.91
N LEU A 534 7.19 -8.33 16.86
CA LEU A 534 7.16 -9.04 15.56
C LEU A 534 7.32 -10.55 15.73
N LEU A 535 8.26 -10.99 16.56
CA LEU A 535 8.51 -12.41 16.81
C LEU A 535 7.58 -13.02 17.87
N LYS A 536 6.95 -12.22 18.74
CA LYS A 536 6.00 -12.69 19.74
C LYS A 536 4.62 -12.95 19.14
N ALA A 537 4.19 -12.09 18.22
CA ALA A 537 2.93 -12.24 17.50
C ALA A 537 2.89 -13.51 16.64
N ASP A 538 1.68 -14.04 16.40
CA ASP A 538 1.45 -15.20 15.53
C ASP A 538 1.86 -14.93 14.09
N ILE A 539 1.73 -13.66 13.68
CA ILE A 539 2.08 -13.14 12.37
C ILE A 539 2.84 -11.81 12.51
N GLY A 540 4.18 -11.88 12.50
CA GLY A 540 5.04 -10.70 12.41
C GLY A 540 5.28 -10.26 10.97
N ILE A 541 4.79 -9.08 10.60
CA ILE A 541 4.93 -8.48 9.27
C ILE A 541 5.89 -7.29 9.34
N VAL A 542 7.01 -7.39 8.64
CA VAL A 542 7.92 -6.28 8.41
C VAL A 542 7.50 -5.54 7.14
N ILE A 543 7.07 -4.28 7.31
CA ILE A 543 6.77 -3.40 6.19
C ILE A 543 8.00 -2.57 5.84
N GLY A 544 8.22 -2.32 4.55
CA GLY A 544 9.37 -1.55 4.07
C GLY A 544 10.64 -2.41 3.90
N GLY A 545 11.34 -2.17 2.79
CA GLY A 545 12.47 -3.02 2.39
C GLY A 545 13.82 -2.68 3.03
N SER A 546 13.98 -1.45 3.54
CA SER A 546 15.25 -0.70 3.58
C SER A 546 15.99 -0.70 4.93
N SER A 547 15.37 -1.19 6.01
CA SER A 547 15.96 -1.19 7.37
C SER A 547 17.18 -2.12 7.47
N THR A 548 18.37 -1.57 7.20
CA THR A 548 19.64 -2.34 7.10
C THR A 548 20.00 -3.00 8.42
N SER A 549 19.98 -2.28 9.53
CA SER A 549 20.33 -2.86 10.84
C SER A 549 19.27 -3.85 11.35
N LEU A 550 17.98 -3.70 11.00
CA LEU A 550 16.97 -4.74 11.27
C LEU A 550 17.38 -6.06 10.59
N ARG A 551 17.65 -6.02 9.29
CA ARG A 551 18.09 -7.21 8.56
C ARG A 551 19.44 -7.75 9.06
N ARG A 552 20.36 -6.89 9.51
CA ARG A 552 21.66 -7.28 10.10
C ARG A 552 21.47 -8.02 11.42
N VAL A 553 20.80 -7.42 12.40
CA VAL A 553 20.52 -8.04 13.72
C VAL A 553 19.75 -9.33 13.55
N ALA A 554 18.61 -9.29 12.84
CA ALA A 554 17.73 -10.44 12.69
C ALA A 554 18.46 -11.66 12.08
N ARG A 555 19.21 -11.47 10.98
CA ARG A 555 19.96 -12.57 10.34
C ARG A 555 21.04 -13.16 11.24
N ARG A 556 21.64 -12.37 12.13
CA ARG A 556 22.67 -12.84 13.09
C ARG A 556 22.04 -13.66 14.22
N TYR A 557 20.83 -13.30 14.63
CA TYR A 557 19.98 -14.06 15.55
C TYR A 557 19.15 -15.17 14.89
N GLY A 558 19.56 -15.67 13.72
CA GLY A 558 18.94 -16.82 13.06
C GLY A 558 17.58 -16.55 12.39
N ILE A 559 17.06 -15.33 12.43
CA ILE A 559 15.73 -14.98 11.92
C ILE A 559 15.74 -14.91 10.38
N SER A 560 14.70 -15.47 9.79
CA SER A 560 14.49 -15.53 8.34
C SER A 560 13.37 -14.57 7.91
N PHE A 561 13.63 -13.79 6.86
CA PHE A 561 12.63 -12.95 6.22
C PHE A 561 12.09 -13.66 4.98
N VAL A 562 10.77 -13.76 4.85
CA VAL A 562 10.09 -14.36 3.69
C VAL A 562 9.08 -13.36 3.11
N PRO A 563 9.02 -13.15 1.78
CA PRO A 563 7.98 -12.32 1.19
C PRO A 563 6.58 -12.88 1.49
N LEU A 564 5.63 -12.01 1.84
CA LEU A 564 4.32 -12.40 2.38
C LEU A 564 3.55 -13.33 1.42
N TYR A 565 3.34 -12.92 0.16
CA TYR A 565 2.58 -13.72 -0.80
C TYR A 565 3.18 -15.13 -1.09
N PRO A 566 4.47 -15.28 -1.43
CA PRO A 566 5.11 -16.60 -1.54
C PRO A 566 4.97 -17.48 -0.28
N ALA A 567 5.03 -16.87 0.90
CA ALA A 567 4.84 -17.61 2.15
C ALA A 567 3.38 -18.05 2.35
N LEU A 568 2.40 -17.23 1.97
CA LEU A 568 0.98 -17.60 1.96
C LEU A 568 0.69 -18.77 1.02
N VAL A 569 1.28 -18.77 -0.17
CA VAL A 569 1.14 -19.88 -1.14
C VAL A 569 1.66 -21.19 -0.54
N LYS A 570 2.81 -21.16 0.13
CA LYS A 570 3.34 -22.32 0.89
C LYS A 570 2.41 -22.72 2.03
N LYS A 571 1.89 -21.75 2.80
CA LYS A 571 0.98 -21.99 3.93
C LYS A 571 -0.36 -22.58 3.50
N GLN A 572 -0.90 -22.18 2.36
CA GLN A 572 -2.09 -22.77 1.75
C GLN A 572 -1.88 -24.25 1.40
N LYS A 573 -0.68 -24.61 0.91
CA LYS A 573 -0.29 -26.00 0.65
C LYS A 573 -0.17 -26.83 1.94
N GLU A 574 0.57 -26.32 2.93
CA GLU A 574 0.67 -26.93 4.27
C GLU A 574 -0.70 -27.15 4.92
N TYR A 575 -1.63 -26.21 4.75
CA TYR A 575 -2.97 -26.28 5.32
C TYR A 575 -3.88 -27.29 4.61
N ALA A 576 -3.83 -27.37 3.28
CA ALA A 576 -4.54 -28.38 2.50
C ALA A 576 -4.05 -29.82 2.79
N GLU A 577 -2.78 -29.97 3.20
CA GLU A 577 -2.20 -31.23 3.68
C GLU A 577 -2.62 -31.59 5.13
N GLY A 578 -3.46 -30.77 5.77
CA GLY A 578 -4.04 -31.04 7.09
C GLY A 578 -3.25 -30.50 8.28
N SER A 579 -2.32 -29.54 8.06
CA SER A 579 -1.54 -28.94 9.15
C SER A 579 -2.43 -28.14 10.13
N PRO A 580 -2.51 -28.49 11.42
CA PRO A 580 -3.49 -27.92 12.35
C PRO A 580 -3.14 -26.53 12.89
N CYS A 581 -1.93 -26.02 12.63
CA CYS A 581 -1.45 -24.73 13.13
C CYS A 581 -0.65 -24.01 12.04
N ILE A 582 -1.29 -23.05 11.37
CA ILE A 582 -0.77 -22.32 10.21
C ILE A 582 0.20 -21.22 10.67
N TRP A 583 -0.23 -20.45 11.67
CA TRP A 583 0.42 -19.28 12.25
C TRP A 583 0.92 -19.60 13.66
N LYS A 584 2.13 -19.14 14.00
CA LYS A 584 2.73 -19.42 15.31
C LYS A 584 3.82 -18.39 15.63
N GLY A 585 3.67 -17.74 16.77
CA GLY A 585 4.72 -16.90 17.36
C GLY A 585 6.00 -17.67 17.67
N GLN A 586 7.10 -16.94 17.75
CA GLN A 586 8.45 -17.41 18.04
C GLN A 586 8.92 -18.53 17.09
N SER A 587 8.52 -18.45 15.82
CA SER A 587 8.96 -19.37 14.75
C SER A 587 10.33 -19.03 14.16
N GLY A 588 10.89 -17.86 14.47
CA GLY A 588 12.10 -17.33 13.81
C GLY A 588 11.87 -16.88 12.37
N ILE A 589 10.61 -16.81 11.92
CA ILE A 589 10.22 -16.37 10.58
C ILE A 589 9.43 -15.06 10.71
N LEU A 590 9.82 -14.06 9.91
CA LEU A 590 9.10 -12.80 9.73
C LEU A 590 8.69 -12.64 8.27
N TYR A 591 7.44 -12.22 8.05
CA TYR A 591 6.91 -11.96 6.72
C TYR A 591 7.32 -10.55 6.28
N THR A 592 7.54 -10.30 4.98
CA THR A 592 7.81 -8.95 4.46
C THR A 592 6.75 -8.51 3.47
N ALA A 593 6.15 -7.34 3.72
CA ALA A 593 5.19 -6.66 2.85
C ALA A 593 5.86 -5.48 2.12
N SER A 594 5.47 -5.22 0.87
CA SER A 594 6.00 -4.08 0.09
C SER A 594 5.24 -2.78 0.34
N SER A 595 4.01 -2.89 0.82
CA SER A 595 3.03 -1.81 0.96
C SER A 595 1.98 -2.17 2.03
N TRP A 596 1.17 -1.20 2.47
CA TRP A 596 -0.04 -1.52 3.25
C TRP A 596 -1.08 -2.25 2.42
N ASP A 597 -1.09 -2.10 1.08
CA ASP A 597 -2.01 -2.84 0.20
C ASP A 597 -1.75 -4.36 0.23
N ASP A 598 -0.50 -4.81 0.36
CA ASP A 598 -0.17 -6.23 0.61
C ASP A 598 -0.80 -6.74 1.92
N ILE A 599 -0.68 -5.94 3.00
CA ILE A 599 -1.20 -6.29 4.33
C ILE A 599 -2.73 -6.28 4.32
N HIS A 600 -3.33 -5.30 3.65
CA HIS A 600 -4.76 -5.19 3.43
C HIS A 600 -5.31 -6.40 2.68
N ALA A 601 -4.68 -6.76 1.55
CA ALA A 601 -5.09 -7.89 0.73
C ALA A 601 -4.95 -9.22 1.47
N PHE A 602 -3.91 -9.37 2.30
CA PHE A 602 -3.74 -10.54 3.17
C PHE A 602 -4.75 -10.61 4.32
N VAL A 603 -4.95 -9.51 5.07
CA VAL A 603 -5.79 -9.55 6.27
C VAL A 603 -7.27 -9.50 5.90
N LEU A 604 -7.68 -8.49 5.12
CA LEU A 604 -9.07 -8.15 4.85
C LEU A 604 -9.58 -8.70 3.52
N GLY A 605 -8.72 -8.79 2.51
CA GLY A 605 -9.13 -9.05 1.13
C GLY A 605 -9.70 -7.79 0.45
N TRP A 606 -10.62 -8.00 -0.49
CA TRP A 606 -11.23 -6.94 -1.30
C TRP A 606 -12.19 -6.04 -0.50
#